data_AF-A0A968BZ24-F1
#
_entry.id   AF-A0A968BZ24-F1
#
_cell.length_a   1.000
_cell.length_b   1.000
_cell.length_c   1.000
_cell.angle_alpha   90.00
_cell.angle_beta   90.00
_cell.angle_gamma   90.00
#
_symmetry.space_group_name_H-M   'P 1'
#
loop_
_entity.id
_entity.type
_entity.pdbx_description
1 polymer ?
#
loop_
_entity_poly.entity_id
_entity_poly.type
_entity_poly.pdbx_seq_one_letter_code
_entity_poly.pdbx_strand_id
1 'polypeptide(L)' 'MLPFLQFIFALAIIIAAAKLGGYLSQRLRQPTVAGKVLIGLILGPTLLNFLQWPLFSDPHLG' A
#
# COMPACT_ATOMS: atom_id res chain seq x y z
N MET A 1 8.18 3.58 17.58
CA MET A 1 7.82 2.14 17.45
C MET A 1 9.07 1.38 16.99
N LEU A 2 9.19 0.06 17.17
CA LEU A 2 10.35 -0.64 16.57
C LEU A 2 10.27 -0.51 15.03
N PRO A 3 11.32 -0.04 14.34
CA PRO A 3 11.29 0.17 12.89
C PRO A 3 10.88 -1.08 12.10
N PHE A 4 11.27 -2.25 12.60
CA PHE A 4 10.87 -3.54 12.06
C PHE A 4 9.35 -3.78 12.09
N LEU A 5 8.68 -3.39 13.17
CA LEU A 5 7.23 -3.55 13.32
C LEU A 5 6.47 -2.64 12.35
N GLN A 6 6.93 -1.38 12.18
CA GLN A 6 6.39 -0.45 11.18
C GLN A 6 6.54 -1.04 9.76
N PHE A 7 7.70 -1.60 9.43
CA PHE A 7 7.96 -2.22 8.13
C PHE A 7 7.00 -3.40 7.84
N ILE A 8 6.88 -4.35 8.78
CA ILE A 8 5.97 -5.49 8.61
C ILE A 8 4.52 -5.01 8.50
N PHE A 9 4.13 -4.00 9.28
CA PHE A 9 2.78 -3.47 9.23
C PHE A 9 2.48 -2.79 7.89
N ALA A 10 3.40 -1.97 7.37
CA ALA A 10 3.28 -1.38 6.05
C ALA A 10 3.18 -2.45 4.95
N LEU A 11 4.01 -3.49 5.04
CA LEU A 11 4.00 -4.61 4.09
C LEU A 11 2.68 -5.37 4.12
N ALA A 12 2.14 -5.64 5.31
CA ALA A 12 0.85 -6.29 5.47
C ALA A 12 -0.29 -5.49 4.81
N ILE A 13 -0.29 -4.16 4.98
CA ILE A 13 -1.27 -3.27 4.34
C ILE A 13 -1.13 -3.30 2.82
N ILE A 14 0.09 -3.18 2.29
CA ILE A 14 0.35 -3.22 0.85
C ILE A 14 -0.13 -4.54 0.24
N ILE A 15 0.20 -5.69 0.85
CA ILE A 15 -0.21 -7.00 0.36
C ILE A 15 -1.72 -7.17 0.42
N ALA A 16 -2.35 -6.78 1.54
CA ALA A 16 -3.80 -6.86 1.70
C ALA A 16 -4.53 -6.01 0.64
N ALA A 17 -4.11 -4.76 0.45
CA ALA A 17 -4.67 -3.87 -0.55
C ALA A 17 -4.45 -4.40 -1.97
N ALA A 18 -3.24 -4.88 -2.31
CA ALA A 18 -2.95 -5.44 -3.63
C ALA A 18 -3.79 -6.68 -3.93
N LYS A 19 -4.06 -7.53 -2.91
CA LYS A 19 -4.96 -8.68 -3.04
C LYS A 19 -6.40 -8.25 -3.29
N LEU A 20 -6.88 -7.23 -2.58
CA LEU A 20 -8.21 -6.65 -2.79
C LEU A 20 -8.34 -6.06 -4.21
N GLY A 21 -7.38 -5.26 -4.66
CA GLY A 21 -7.36 -4.70 -6.01
C GLY A 21 -7.34 -5.78 -7.09
N GLY A 22 -6.50 -6.80 -6.92
CA GLY A 22 -6.46 -7.95 -7.83
C GLY A 22 -7.79 -8.71 -7.89
N TYR A 23 -8.43 -8.94 -6.73
CA TYR A 23 -9.73 -9.59 -6.64
C TYR A 23 -10.85 -8.76 -7.30
N LEU A 24 -10.86 -7.43 -7.09
CA LEU A 24 -11.82 -6.52 -7.72
C LEU A 24 -11.66 -6.50 -9.24
N SER A 25 -10.44 -6.42 -9.78
CA SER A 25 -10.21 -6.53 -11.22
C SER A 25 -10.68 -7.86 -11.78
N GLN A 26 -10.42 -8.97 -11.08
CA GLN A 26 -10.90 -10.28 -11.51
C GLN A 26 -12.43 -10.34 -11.54
N ARG A 27 -13.11 -9.76 -10.54
CA ARG A 27 -14.58 -9.67 -10.49
C ARG A 27 -15.16 -8.83 -11.63
N LEU A 28 -14.42 -7.80 -12.06
CA LEU A 28 -14.76 -6.95 -13.21
C LEU A 28 -14.31 -7.54 -14.56
N ARG A 29 -13.82 -8.80 -14.60
CA ARG A 29 -13.29 -9.48 -15.80
C ARG A 29 -12.08 -8.77 -16.43
N GLN A 30 -11.34 -8.01 -15.63
CA GLN A 30 -10.07 -7.39 -16.03
C GLN A 30 -8.87 -8.24 -15.58
N PRO A 31 -7.70 -8.10 -16.23
CA PRO A 31 -6.46 -8.72 -15.76
C PRO A 31 -6.14 -8.29 -14.33
N THR A 32 -5.81 -9.25 -13.46
CA THR A 32 -5.48 -9.01 -12.04
C THR A 32 -4.36 -7.98 -11.85
N VAL A 33 -3.43 -7.90 -12.80
CA VAL A 33 -2.32 -6.94 -12.77
C VAL A 33 -2.82 -5.50 -12.80
N ALA A 34 -3.90 -5.19 -13.51
CA ALA A 34 -4.45 -3.83 -13.61
C ALA A 34 -4.88 -3.30 -12.25
N GLY A 35 -5.66 -4.08 -11.48
CA GLY A 35 -6.11 -3.70 -10.15
C GLY A 35 -4.96 -3.58 -9.14
N LYS A 36 -3.94 -4.44 -9.24
CA LYS A 36 -2.73 -4.34 -8.41
C LYS A 36 -1.95 -3.05 -8.69
N VAL A 37 -1.78 -2.70 -9.96
CA VAL A 37 -1.09 -1.45 -10.38
C VAL A 37 -1.88 -0.23 -9.91
N LEU A 38 -3.21 -0.22 -10.07
CA LEU A 38 -4.07 0.85 -9.58
C LEU A 38 -3.95 1.05 -8.06
N ILE A 39 -4.00 -0.03 -7.27
CA ILE A 39 -3.78 0.06 -5.83
C ILE A 39 -2.38 0.58 -5.51
N GLY A 40 -1.35 0.13 -6.24
CA GLY A 40 0.02 0.64 -6.09
C GLY A 40 0.11 2.15 -6.33
N LEU A 41 -0.61 2.67 -7.34
CA LEU A 41 -0.67 4.10 -7.64
C LEU A 41 -1.43 4.88 -6.55
N ILE A 42 -2.52 4.32 -6.03
CA ILE A 42 -3.32 4.89 -4.95
C ILE A 42 -2.50 5.00 -3.65
N LEU A 43 -1.86 3.90 -3.23
CA LEU A 43 -1.04 3.87 -2.01
C LEU A 43 0.28 4.63 -2.18
N GLY A 44 0.80 4.68 -3.40
CA GLY A 44 2.05 5.34 -3.74
C GLY A 44 1.98 6.87 -3.61
N PRO A 45 3.11 7.55 -3.89
CA PRO A 45 3.24 9.00 -3.75
C PRO A 45 2.32 9.80 -4.68
N THR A 46 1.80 9.17 -5.75
CA THR A 46 0.93 9.84 -6.72
C THR A 46 -0.42 10.24 -6.14
N LEU A 47 -0.92 9.54 -5.12
CA LEU A 47 -2.22 9.84 -4.52
C LEU A 47 -2.14 9.99 -3.00
N LEU A 48 -1.95 8.89 -2.26
CA LEU A 48 -2.01 8.93 -0.79
C LEU A 48 -0.65 9.20 -0.15
N ASN A 49 0.43 8.83 -0.83
CA ASN A 49 1.79 8.90 -0.30
C ASN A 49 1.90 8.23 1.09
N PHE A 50 1.32 7.04 1.18
CA PHE A 50 1.02 6.36 2.43
C PHE A 50 2.24 6.15 3.34
N LEU A 51 3.41 5.88 2.76
CA LEU A 51 4.65 5.65 3.52
C LEU A 51 5.19 6.93 4.18
N GLN A 52 4.79 8.12 3.74
CA GLN A 52 5.19 9.38 4.35
C GLN A 52 4.27 9.84 5.48
N TRP A 53 3.25 9.04 5.83
CA TRP A 53 2.35 9.40 6.93
C TRP A 53 3.06 9.35 8.28
N PRO A 54 2.62 10.15 9.28
CA PRO A 54 3.24 10.19 10.62
C PRO A 54 3.31 8.83 11.34
N LEU A 55 2.52 7.85 10.90
CA LEU A 55 2.56 6.47 11.41
C LEU A 55 3.85 5.72 10.99
N PHE A 56 4.41 6.07 9.84
CA PHE A 56 5.59 5.43 9.22
C PHE A 56 6.80 6.35 9.12
N SER A 57 6.58 7.66 9.17
CA SER A 57 7.63 8.68 9.17
C SER A 57 7.81 9.19 10.59
N ASP A 58 8.82 8.71 11.29
CA ASP A 58 9.21 9.25 12.59
C ASP A 58 9.76 10.69 12.41
N PRO A 59 9.10 11.75 12.93
CA PRO A 59 9.56 13.12 12.77
C PRO A 59 10.78 13.48 13.64
N HIS A 60 11.22 12.57 14.51
CA HIS A 60 12.27 12.80 15.50
C HIS A 60 13.70 12.63 14.94
N LEU A 61 13.85 12.43 13.63
CA LEU A 61 15.13 12.38 12.93
C LEU A 61 15.23 13.53 11.92
N GLY A 62 15.03 14.76 12.42
CA GLY A 62 15.43 16.00 11.77
C GLY A 62 16.74 16.50 12.33
#